data_AF-A0A955PS13-F1
#
_entry.id   AF-A0A955PS13-F1
#
_cell.length_a   1.000
_cell.length_b   1.000
_cell.length_c   1.000
_cell.angle_alpha   90.00
_cell.angle_beta   90.00
_cell.angle_gamma   90.00
#
_symmetry.space_group_name_H-M   'P 1'
#
loop_
_entity.id
_entity.type
_entity.pdbx_description
1 polymer ?
#
loop_
_entity_poly.entity_id
_entity_poly.type
_entity_poly.pdbx_seq_one_letter_code
_entity_poly.pdbx_strand_id
1 'polypeptide(L)'
;LALNESTEISGNISLSGLDFAYLADSVIQLSLAEIDGKVHRFLAIMKMANTDHSKDLHEFLITSQGMELRAKATGLSGILTGHTAGRFEAVADQVLEPLDQSTRALAEVLASNQLSEQDRKKVISAREKLGIADIVLKEHFGLTDLSAIVEEMERDN
;
A
#
# COMPACT_ATOMS: atom_id res chain seq x y z
N LEU A 1 -44.55 3.65 -9.90
CA LEU A 1 -43.56 3.82 -8.81
C LEU A 1 -42.22 4.06 -9.49
N ALA A 2 -41.89 5.33 -9.70
CA ALA A 2 -40.60 5.72 -10.25
C ALA A 2 -39.54 5.43 -9.19
N LEU A 3 -38.56 4.61 -9.53
CA LEU A 3 -37.37 4.40 -8.71
C LEU A 3 -36.61 5.72 -8.68
N ASN A 4 -36.47 6.28 -7.49
CA ASN A 4 -35.65 7.47 -7.25
C ASN A 4 -34.18 7.07 -7.42
N GLU A 5 -33.64 7.29 -8.62
CA GLU A 5 -32.20 7.43 -8.82
C GLU A 5 -31.79 8.83 -8.37
N SER A 6 -31.53 9.00 -7.08
CA SER A 6 -30.88 10.20 -6.55
C SER A 6 -29.43 9.87 -6.17
N THR A 7 -28.57 10.26 -7.10
CA THR A 7 -27.11 10.39 -7.04
C THR A 7 -26.64 11.19 -5.82
N GLU A 8 -25.81 10.58 -4.99
CA GLU A 8 -24.68 11.26 -4.34
C GLU A 8 -23.43 10.38 -4.48
N ILE A 9 -22.64 10.61 -5.53
CA ILE A 9 -21.28 10.07 -5.67
C ILE A 9 -20.30 11.03 -4.97
N SER A 10 -20.66 11.48 -3.76
CA SER A 10 -19.87 12.43 -2.99
C SER A 10 -19.84 12.01 -1.53
N GLY A 11 -19.03 10.99 -1.26
CA GLY A 11 -18.30 10.75 -0.01
C GLY A 11 -19.06 10.56 1.31
N ASN A 12 -20.30 11.02 1.45
CA ASN A 12 -21.09 10.76 2.63
C ASN A 12 -21.91 9.49 2.38
N ILE A 13 -21.32 8.33 2.63
CA ILE A 13 -22.11 7.13 2.89
C ILE A 13 -22.86 7.43 4.17
N SER A 14 -24.05 8.04 4.03
CA SER A 14 -24.99 8.10 5.14
C SER A 14 -25.14 6.66 5.63
N LEU A 15 -24.95 6.46 6.93
CA LEU A 15 -25.16 5.17 7.59
C LEU A 15 -26.57 4.57 7.33
N SER A 16 -27.47 5.30 6.66
CA SER A 16 -28.73 4.79 6.10
C SER A 16 -28.57 3.64 5.09
N GLY A 17 -27.40 3.46 4.47
CA GLY A 17 -27.11 2.28 3.64
C GLY A 17 -26.82 1.00 4.45
N LEU A 18 -26.58 1.13 5.76
CA LEU A 18 -26.27 0.02 6.68
C LEU A 18 -27.52 -0.51 7.41
N ASP A 19 -28.72 -0.05 7.08
CA ASP A 19 -29.95 -0.49 7.77
C ASP A 19 -30.22 -2.01 7.65
N PHE A 20 -29.57 -2.69 6.70
CA PHE A 20 -29.59 -4.16 6.58
C PHE A 20 -28.29 -4.85 6.99
N ALA A 21 -27.24 -4.10 7.36
CA ALA A 21 -25.95 -4.65 7.80
C ALA A 21 -26.08 -5.51 9.06
N TYR A 22 -27.13 -5.30 9.86
CA TYR A 22 -27.42 -6.16 11.00
C TYR A 22 -27.76 -7.60 10.58
N LEU A 23 -28.37 -7.79 9.41
CA LEU A 23 -28.76 -9.10 8.86
C LEU A 23 -27.59 -9.86 8.23
N ALA A 24 -26.54 -9.16 7.81
CA ALA A 24 -25.41 -9.77 7.13
C ALA A 24 -24.39 -10.33 8.12
N ASP A 25 -23.90 -11.55 7.87
CA ASP A 25 -22.77 -12.11 8.64
C ASP A 25 -21.45 -11.42 8.29
N SER A 26 -21.33 -10.79 7.11
CA SER A 26 -20.15 -10.05 6.70
C SER A 26 -20.51 -8.82 5.89
N VAL A 27 -19.79 -7.73 6.12
CA VAL A 27 -19.94 -6.47 5.39
C VAL A 27 -18.56 -6.00 4.96
N ILE A 28 -18.39 -5.84 3.65
CA ILE A 28 -17.17 -5.31 3.04
C ILE A 28 -17.52 -3.99 2.37
N GLN A 29 -16.77 -2.94 2.67
CA GLN A 29 -16.92 -1.63 2.05
C GLN A 29 -15.87 -1.46 0.97
N LEU A 30 -16.32 -1.13 -0.24
CA LEU A 30 -15.48 -0.69 -1.36
C LEU A 30 -15.61 0.82 -1.49
N SER A 31 -14.49 1.54 -1.43
CA SER A 31 -14.46 3.00 -1.49
C SER A 31 -13.59 3.47 -2.64
N LEU A 32 -13.96 4.60 -3.25
CA LEU A 32 -13.14 5.29 -4.23
C LEU A 32 -12.59 6.56 -3.58
N ALA A 33 -11.32 6.89 -3.83
CA ALA A 33 -10.75 8.17 -3.44
C ALA A 33 -9.86 8.72 -4.55
N GLU A 34 -9.93 10.04 -4.75
CA GLU A 34 -8.97 10.77 -5.56
C GLU A 34 -7.75 11.11 -4.71
N ILE A 35 -6.56 10.68 -5.14
CA ILE A 35 -5.29 10.94 -4.48
C ILE A 35 -4.31 11.34 -5.57
N ASP A 36 -3.65 12.49 -5.41
CA ASP A 36 -2.65 12.99 -6.36
C ASP A 36 -3.13 12.97 -7.84
N GLY A 37 -4.42 13.26 -8.07
CA GLY A 37 -5.06 13.32 -9.39
C GLY A 37 -5.38 11.95 -10.02
N LYS A 38 -5.26 10.85 -9.25
CA LYS A 38 -5.61 9.49 -9.66
C LYS A 38 -6.77 8.96 -8.81
N VAL A 39 -7.62 8.12 -9.40
CA VAL A 39 -8.70 7.44 -8.68
C VAL A 39 -8.22 6.08 -8.20
N HIS A 40 -8.14 5.93 -6.88
CA HIS A 40 -7.75 4.71 -6.20
C HIS A 40 -8.98 3.98 -5.64
N ARG A 41 -8.90 2.65 -5.51
CA ARG A 41 -9.97 1.80 -4.97
C ARG A 41 -9.50 1.14 -3.69
N PHE A 42 -10.33 1.19 -2.66
CA PHE A 42 -10.00 0.65 -1.33
C PHE A 42 -11.04 -0.33 -0.84
N LEU A 43 -10.58 -1.32 -0.09
CA LEU A 43 -11.38 -2.36 0.55
C LEU A 43 -11.14 -2.33 2.06
N ALA A 44 -12.23 -2.33 2.83
CA ALA A 44 -12.22 -2.57 4.28
C ALA A 44 -13.29 -3.58 4.65
N ILE A 45 -12.98 -4.44 5.63
CA ILE A 45 -13.98 -5.30 6.26
C ILE A 45 -14.61 -4.49 7.40
N MET A 46 -15.91 -4.21 7.28
CA MET A 46 -16.67 -3.42 8.26
C MET A 46 -17.30 -4.30 9.35
N LYS A 47 -17.63 -5.55 8.99
CA LYS A 47 -18.22 -6.54 9.89
C LYS A 47 -17.83 -7.94 9.45
N MET A 48 -17.51 -8.78 10.42
CA MET A 48 -17.47 -10.23 10.25
C MET A 48 -17.99 -10.87 11.54
N ALA A 49 -19.09 -11.62 11.45
CA ALA A 49 -19.73 -12.22 12.61
C ALA A 49 -18.91 -13.42 13.10
N ASN A 50 -18.87 -13.60 14.43
CA ASN A 50 -18.30 -14.77 15.10
C ASN A 50 -16.78 -15.01 14.87
N THR A 51 -16.08 -14.08 14.21
CA THR A 51 -14.64 -14.14 13.94
C THR A 51 -14.03 -12.75 13.97
N ASP A 52 -12.72 -12.66 14.20
CA ASP A 52 -11.99 -11.41 14.04
C ASP A 52 -11.74 -11.14 12.55
N HIS A 53 -11.53 -9.88 12.19
CA HIS A 53 -11.24 -9.47 10.81
C HIS A 53 -10.16 -8.40 10.77
N SER A 54 -9.52 -8.27 9.60
CA SER A 54 -8.56 -7.20 9.37
C SER A 54 -9.24 -5.84 9.52
N LYS A 55 -8.63 -4.96 10.32
CA LYS A 55 -9.04 -3.56 10.51
C LYS A 55 -8.27 -2.62 9.58
N ASP A 56 -7.46 -3.20 8.70
CA ASP A 56 -6.66 -2.45 7.74
C ASP A 56 -7.51 -2.09 6.53
N LEU A 57 -7.21 -0.93 5.97
CA LEU A 57 -7.71 -0.48 4.70
C LEU A 57 -6.68 -0.84 3.63
N HIS A 58 -7.09 -1.60 2.63
CA HIS A 58 -6.21 -2.04 1.55
C HIS A 58 -6.60 -1.35 0.26
N GLU A 59 -5.61 -0.88 -0.51
CA GLU A 59 -5.84 -0.58 -1.92
C GLU A 59 -6.07 -1.88 -2.69
N PHE A 60 -6.85 -1.85 -3.77
CA PHE A 60 -6.97 -3.00 -4.67
C PHE A 60 -7.00 -2.60 -6.14
N LEU A 61 -6.51 -3.50 -6.99
CA LEU A 61 -6.61 -3.40 -8.43
C LEU A 61 -7.55 -4.47 -8.98
N ILE A 62 -8.20 -4.16 -10.09
CA ILE A 62 -8.96 -5.12 -10.88
C ILE A 62 -8.13 -5.42 -12.12
N THR A 63 -7.60 -6.64 -12.20
CA THR A 63 -6.77 -7.12 -13.30
C THR A 63 -7.54 -8.14 -14.13
N SER A 64 -6.95 -8.63 -15.23
CA SER A 64 -7.54 -9.72 -16.01
C SER A 64 -7.64 -11.04 -15.23
N GLN A 65 -6.93 -11.18 -14.09
CA GLN A 65 -6.95 -12.36 -13.22
C GLN A 65 -7.91 -12.20 -12.03
N GLY A 66 -8.54 -11.02 -11.86
CA GLY A 66 -9.48 -10.76 -10.78
C GLY A 66 -9.07 -9.58 -9.90
N MET A 67 -9.48 -9.62 -8.62
CA MET A 67 -9.16 -8.58 -7.65
C MET A 67 -7.84 -8.90 -6.95
N GLU A 68 -6.93 -7.94 -6.97
CA GLU A 68 -5.63 -8.05 -6.32
C GLU A 68 -5.54 -7.02 -5.19
N LEU A 69 -5.42 -7.50 -3.96
CA LEU A 69 -5.22 -6.63 -2.79
C LEU A 69 -3.76 -6.18 -2.75
N ARG A 70 -3.58 -4.88 -2.61
CA ARG A 70 -2.27 -4.25 -2.40
C ARG A 70 -2.01 -4.07 -0.90
N ALA A 71 -0.85 -3.51 -0.59
CA ALA A 71 -0.47 -3.18 0.76
C ALA A 71 -1.49 -2.24 1.43
N LYS A 72 -1.42 -2.18 2.76
CA LYS A 72 -2.25 -1.28 3.55
C LYS A 72 -2.05 0.16 3.09
N ALA A 73 -3.15 0.90 2.96
CA ALA A 73 -3.18 2.32 2.63
C ALA A 73 -2.66 3.18 3.82
N THR A 74 -1.35 3.26 4.00
CA THR A 74 -0.72 4.07 5.05
C THR A 74 -0.56 5.52 4.62
N GLY A 75 -0.54 6.45 5.58
CA GLY A 75 -0.41 7.89 5.29
C GLY A 75 -1.67 8.56 4.72
N LEU A 76 -2.78 7.83 4.62
CA LEU A 76 -4.08 8.32 4.16
C LEU A 76 -5.12 8.21 5.28
N SER A 77 -6.10 9.11 5.25
CA SER A 77 -7.21 9.18 6.21
C SER A 77 -8.50 9.61 5.51
N GLY A 78 -9.65 9.34 6.12
CA GLY A 78 -10.95 9.83 5.62
C GLY A 78 -11.48 9.15 4.36
N ILE A 79 -10.82 8.09 3.86
CA ILE A 79 -11.26 7.33 2.68
C ILE A 79 -12.66 6.73 2.90
N LEU A 80 -12.90 6.09 4.05
CA LEU A 80 -14.20 5.45 4.34
C LEU A 80 -15.34 6.46 4.51
N THR A 81 -15.01 7.70 4.84
CA THR A 81 -15.94 8.82 4.99
C THR A 81 -15.95 9.71 3.74
N GLY A 82 -15.26 9.31 2.67
CA GLY A 82 -15.14 10.04 1.40
C GLY A 82 -14.55 11.45 1.48
N HIS A 83 -13.88 11.79 2.58
CA HIS A 83 -13.18 13.05 2.78
C HIS A 83 -11.69 12.73 2.90
N THR A 84 -11.10 12.26 1.81
CA THR A 84 -9.74 11.75 1.79
C THR A 84 -8.74 12.87 2.07
N ALA A 85 -7.85 12.64 3.04
CA ALA A 85 -6.76 13.54 3.38
C ALA A 85 -5.49 12.74 3.68
N GLY A 86 -4.34 13.28 3.27
CA GLY A 86 -3.03 12.64 3.39
C GLY A 86 -2.24 12.75 2.09
N ARG A 87 -1.01 12.24 2.07
CA ARG A 87 -0.17 12.18 0.86
C ARG A 87 0.48 10.80 0.79
N PHE A 88 -0.04 9.93 -0.07
CA PHE A 88 0.46 8.57 -0.22
C PHE A 88 1.82 8.57 -0.93
N GLU A 89 1.88 9.15 -2.12
CA GLU A 89 3.11 9.23 -2.94
C GLU A 89 4.16 10.12 -2.25
N ALA A 90 3.78 11.26 -1.68
CA ALA A 90 4.76 12.17 -1.09
C ALA A 90 5.48 11.60 0.15
N VAL A 91 4.87 10.65 0.88
CA VAL A 91 5.55 9.96 2.00
C VAL A 91 6.52 8.92 1.44
N ALA A 92 6.11 8.18 0.41
CA ALA A 92 7.00 7.25 -0.29
C ALA A 92 8.22 7.99 -0.86
N ASP A 93 8.03 9.11 -1.57
CA ASP A 93 9.11 9.91 -2.14
C ASP A 93 10.07 10.44 -1.07
N GLN A 94 9.55 10.94 0.04
CA GLN A 94 10.36 11.47 1.15
C GLN A 94 11.24 10.42 1.83
N VAL A 95 10.89 9.13 1.73
CA VAL A 95 11.63 8.04 2.40
C VAL A 95 12.47 7.25 1.40
N LEU A 96 11.87 6.88 0.26
CA LEU A 96 12.49 6.01 -0.73
C LEU A 96 13.57 6.73 -1.52
N GLU A 97 13.37 7.99 -1.92
CA GLU A 97 14.39 8.71 -2.69
C GLU A 97 15.69 8.88 -1.89
N PRO A 98 15.67 9.38 -0.63
CA PRO A 98 16.89 9.47 0.16
C PRO A 98 17.54 8.11 0.45
N LEU A 99 16.74 7.05 0.55
CA LEU A 99 17.22 5.69 0.81
C LEU A 99 17.94 5.11 -0.42
N ASP A 100 17.38 5.30 -1.61
CA ASP A 100 17.98 4.89 -2.89
C ASP A 100 19.30 5.65 -3.12
N GLN A 101 19.30 6.98 -2.87
CA GLN A 101 20.49 7.82 -2.91
C GLN A 101 21.57 7.34 -1.92
N SER A 102 21.20 7.03 -0.68
CA SER A 102 22.11 6.52 0.34
C SER A 102 22.73 5.17 -0.07
N THR A 103 21.91 4.26 -0.61
CA THR A 103 22.38 2.95 -1.08
C THR A 103 23.37 3.06 -2.23
N ARG A 104 23.13 3.98 -3.18
CA ARG A 104 24.05 4.27 -4.29
C ARG A 104 25.34 4.91 -3.81
N ALA A 105 25.26 5.91 -2.93
CA ALA A 105 26.44 6.57 -2.36
C ALA A 105 27.35 5.56 -1.63
N LEU A 106 26.78 4.61 -0.87
CA LEU A 106 27.56 3.55 -0.23
C LEU A 106 28.19 2.59 -1.26
N ALA A 107 27.52 2.30 -2.37
CA ALA A 107 28.09 1.48 -3.45
C ALA A 107 29.28 2.17 -4.13
N GLU A 108 29.19 3.48 -4.37
CA GLU A 108 30.29 4.29 -4.92
C GLU A 108 31.48 4.34 -3.97
N VAL A 109 31.23 4.54 -2.67
CA VAL A 109 32.26 4.52 -1.63
C VAL A 109 32.97 3.16 -1.59
N LEU A 110 32.24 2.05 -1.70
CA LEU A 110 32.83 0.72 -1.80
C LEU A 110 33.66 0.52 -3.07
N ALA A 111 33.24 1.11 -4.19
CA ALA A 111 33.95 1.02 -5.47
C ALA A 111 35.25 1.85 -5.50
N SER A 112 35.33 2.93 -4.71
CA SER A 112 36.51 3.81 -4.65
C SER A 112 37.77 3.13 -4.08
N ASN A 113 37.62 2.00 -3.37
CA ASN A 113 38.68 1.19 -2.77
C ASN A 113 39.63 1.95 -1.80
N GLN A 114 39.16 3.06 -1.21
CA GLN A 114 39.93 3.91 -0.28
C GLN A 114 39.72 3.56 1.21
N LEU A 115 38.90 2.54 1.50
CA LEU A 115 38.53 2.18 2.87
C LEU A 115 39.50 1.18 3.48
N SER A 116 39.66 1.27 4.81
CA SER A 116 40.28 0.19 5.57
C SER A 116 39.44 -1.09 5.48
N GLU A 117 40.04 -2.27 5.62
CA GLU A 117 39.29 -3.54 5.64
C GLU A 117 38.20 -3.58 6.73
N GLN A 118 38.44 -2.92 7.86
CA GLN A 118 37.47 -2.83 8.94
C GLN A 118 36.28 -1.94 8.55
N ASP A 119 36.53 -0.77 7.94
CA ASP A 119 35.46 0.14 7.55
C ASP A 119 34.70 -0.37 6.33
N ARG A 120 35.39 -1.04 5.41
CA ARG A 120 34.78 -1.73 4.27
C ARG A 120 33.74 -2.75 4.72
N LYS A 121 34.05 -3.58 5.72
CA LYS A 121 33.08 -4.53 6.30
C LYS A 121 31.87 -3.84 6.93
N LYS A 122 32.07 -2.70 7.62
CA LYS A 122 30.95 -1.92 8.18
C LYS A 122 30.04 -1.36 7.08
N VAL A 123 30.64 -0.82 6.01
CA VAL A 123 29.89 -0.24 4.88
C VAL A 123 29.11 -1.32 4.11
N ILE A 124 29.70 -2.50 3.89
CA ILE A 124 29.00 -3.64 3.28
C ILE A 124 27.78 -4.02 4.13
N SER A 125 27.96 -4.21 5.44
CA SER A 125 26.84 -4.57 6.33
C SER A 125 25.76 -3.49 6.39
N ALA A 126 26.14 -2.20 6.36
CA ALA A 126 25.18 -1.10 6.32
C ALA A 126 24.37 -1.11 5.02
N ARG A 127 25.04 -1.30 3.87
CA ARG A 127 24.39 -1.36 2.56
C ARG A 127 23.43 -2.54 2.46
N GLU A 128 23.78 -3.71 2.97
CA GLU A 128 22.89 -4.88 3.00
C GLU A 128 21.61 -4.60 3.79
N LYS A 129 21.74 -4.02 5.00
CA LYS A 129 20.57 -3.65 5.83
C LYS A 129 19.68 -2.61 5.15
N LEU A 130 20.29 -1.60 4.52
CA LEU A 130 19.56 -0.56 3.79
C LEU A 130 18.86 -1.14 2.56
N GLY A 131 19.49 -2.07 1.84
CA GLY A 131 18.87 -2.76 0.71
C GLY A 131 17.63 -3.55 1.12
N ILE A 132 17.68 -4.26 2.25
CA ILE A 132 16.50 -4.95 2.79
C ILE A 132 15.40 -3.95 3.16
N ALA A 133 15.76 -2.87 3.86
CA ALA A 133 14.80 -1.83 4.24
C ALA A 133 14.13 -1.19 3.01
N ASP A 134 14.90 -0.92 1.96
CA ASP A 134 14.43 -0.36 0.70
C ASP A 134 13.41 -1.28 0.02
N ILE A 135 13.72 -2.57 -0.08
CA ILE A 135 12.81 -3.58 -0.62
C ILE A 135 11.50 -3.63 0.18
N VAL A 136 11.61 -3.72 1.52
CA VAL A 136 10.44 -3.81 2.41
C VAL A 136 9.58 -2.55 2.33
N LEU A 137 10.18 -1.38 2.22
CA LEU A 137 9.45 -0.11 2.10
C LEU A 137 8.79 0.01 0.72
N LYS A 138 9.48 -0.38 -0.36
CA LYS A 138 8.88 -0.39 -1.71
C LYS A 138 7.68 -1.33 -1.78
N GLU A 139 7.76 -2.51 -1.16
CA GLU A 139 6.61 -3.40 -0.96
C GLU A 139 5.49 -2.73 -0.15
N HIS A 140 5.84 -2.09 0.98
CA HIS A 140 4.87 -1.42 1.86
C HIS A 140 4.11 -0.30 1.14
N PHE A 141 4.77 0.44 0.25
CA PHE A 141 4.17 1.48 -0.58
C PHE A 141 3.58 0.96 -1.91
N GLY A 142 3.57 -0.36 -2.13
CA GLY A 142 2.99 -0.99 -3.33
C GLY A 142 3.75 -0.74 -4.63
N LEU A 143 5.02 -0.34 -4.55
CA LEU A 143 5.91 -0.10 -5.69
C LEU A 143 6.64 -1.36 -6.17
N THR A 144 6.65 -2.40 -5.34
CA THR A 144 7.14 -3.73 -5.66
C THR A 144 6.06 -4.74 -5.26
N ASP A 145 6.01 -5.87 -5.97
CA ASP A 145 5.26 -7.06 -5.57
C ASP A 145 6.25 -8.21 -5.39
N LEU A 146 6.63 -8.46 -4.13
CA LEU A 146 7.58 -9.50 -3.78
C LEU A 146 7.07 -10.91 -4.11
N SER A 147 5.75 -11.12 -4.06
CA SER A 147 5.11 -12.39 -4.42
C SER A 147 5.36 -12.72 -5.88
N ALA A 148 5.15 -11.75 -6.78
CA ALA A 148 5.40 -11.92 -8.21
C ALA A 148 6.88 -12.18 -8.52
N ILE A 149 7.80 -11.50 -7.82
CA ILE A 149 9.25 -11.71 -8.00
C ILE A 149 9.66 -13.12 -7.57
N VAL A 150 9.14 -13.61 -6.44
CA VAL A 150 9.43 -14.97 -5.96
C VAL A 150 8.89 -16.02 -6.94
N GLU A 151 7.67 -15.84 -7.47
CA GLU A 151 7.11 -16.74 -8.48
C GLU A 151 7.93 -16.78 -9.78
N GLU A 152 8.50 -15.66 -10.20
CA GLU A 152 9.37 -15.59 -11.38
C GLU A 152 10.70 -16.30 -11.13
N MET A 153 11.29 -16.13 -9.95
CA MET A 153 12.52 -16.84 -9.56
C MET A 153 12.34 -18.36 -9.42
N GLU A 154 11.17 -18.82 -8.99
CA GLU A 154 10.86 -20.25 -8.90
C GLU A 154 10.56 -20.89 -10.26
N ARG A 155 10.11 -20.11 -11.27
CA ARG A 155 9.94 -20.60 -12.65
C ARG A 155 11.26 -20.79 -13.40
N ASP A 156 12.28 -20.02 -13.05
CA ASP A 156 13.58 -20.01 -13.72
C ASP A 156 14.60 -21.01 -13.12
N ASN A 157 14.17 -21.84 -12.15
CA ASN A 157 15.01 -22.80 -11.41
C ASN A 157 14.55 -24.25 -11.65
#